data_AF-A0A7K6IFA7-F1
#
_entry.id   AF-A0A7K6IFA7-F1
#
_cell.length_a   1.000
_cell.length_b   1.000
_cell.length_c   1.000
_cell.angle_alpha   90.00
_cell.angle_beta   90.00
_cell.angle_gamma   90.00
#
_symmetry.space_group_name_H-M   'P 1'
#
loop_
_entity.id
_entity.type
_entity.pdbx_description
1 polymer ?
#
loop_
_entity_poly.entity_id
_entity_poly.type
_entity_poly.pdbx_seq_one_letter_code
_entity_poly.pdbx_strand_id
1 'polypeptide(L)'
;DFTIHIRNVQPEDMGTYYCVKFVRLLDGGDKVFRRGNGTEVFVQAKPSPPVVSGPEQRAGPGQSVPFTCTAGGFFPEKIGVKWFKDRDAMVAQLPEVTEWRMKSYNVSSTVMVTLQKEDVRSQLICEVQHSTLVSPLRGTYQLSRALRVPPSVEVRAEPSPVEVNKTVTFTCLVKEFYPANVSVSWLE
;
A
#
# COMPACT_ATOMS: atom_id res chain seq x y z
N ASP A 1 41.92 -1.12 -25.38
CA ASP A 1 40.59 -0.48 -25.46
C ASP A 1 40.54 0.63 -24.41
N PHE A 2 39.69 1.64 -24.56
CA PHE A 2 39.56 2.77 -23.60
C PHE A 2 38.24 2.65 -22.82
N THR A 3 37.98 1.44 -22.33
CA THR A 3 36.72 1.08 -21.68
C THR A 3 36.68 1.66 -20.26
N ILE A 4 35.54 2.25 -19.88
CA ILE A 4 35.28 2.74 -18.52
C ILE A 4 34.22 1.88 -17.85
N HIS A 5 34.28 1.76 -16.53
CA HIS A 5 33.29 1.07 -15.71
C HIS A 5 32.75 2.02 -14.64
N ILE A 6 31.49 2.42 -14.78
CA ILE A 6 30.77 3.16 -13.74
C ILE A 6 30.19 2.12 -12.79
N ARG A 7 30.62 2.14 -11.53
CA ARG A 7 30.14 1.21 -10.49
C ARG A 7 29.14 1.94 -9.61
N ASN A 8 28.16 1.21 -9.10
CA ASN A 8 27.11 1.74 -8.21
C ASN A 8 26.36 2.93 -8.82
N VAL A 9 25.90 2.77 -10.07
CA VAL A 9 25.17 3.78 -10.84
C VAL A 9 23.98 4.33 -10.03
N GLN A 10 23.92 5.65 -9.90
CA GLN A 10 22.84 6.39 -9.25
C GLN A 10 22.04 7.20 -10.28
N PRO A 11 20.84 7.70 -9.96
CA PRO A 11 20.06 8.52 -10.88
C PRO A 11 20.82 9.75 -11.43
N GLU A 12 21.80 10.28 -10.70
CA GLU A 12 22.66 11.38 -11.12
C GLU A 12 23.63 11.03 -12.26
N ASP A 13 23.94 9.74 -12.44
CA ASP A 13 24.80 9.27 -13.54
C ASP A 13 24.04 9.19 -14.88
N MET A 14 22.75 9.55 -14.89
CA MET A 14 21.98 9.68 -16.12
C MET A 14 22.54 10.82 -16.98
N GLY A 15 22.89 10.51 -18.22
CA GLY A 15 23.44 11.51 -19.15
C GLY A 15 24.05 10.90 -20.40
N THR A 16 24.63 11.76 -21.24
CA THR A 16 25.32 11.34 -22.46
C THR A 16 26.83 11.31 -22.26
N TYR A 17 27.44 10.15 -22.43
CA TYR A 17 28.87 9.94 -22.29
C TYR A 17 29.57 9.96 -23.65
N TYR A 18 30.69 10.68 -23.76
CA TYR A 18 31.42 10.86 -25.01
C TYR A 18 32.86 10.36 -24.89
N CYS A 19 33.31 9.59 -25.90
CA CYS A 19 34.72 9.31 -26.09
C CYS A 19 35.37 10.45 -26.88
N VAL A 20 36.40 11.10 -26.32
CA VAL A 20 37.07 12.26 -26.92
C VAL A 20 38.56 11.96 -27.11
N LYS A 21 39.06 12.12 -28.34
CA LYS A 21 40.48 12.06 -28.67
C LYS A 21 41.05 13.47 -28.67
N PHE A 22 42.07 13.71 -27.87
CA PHE A 22 42.83 14.96 -27.81
C PHE A 22 44.15 14.84 -28.59
N VAL A 23 44.69 15.97 -29.04
CA VAL A 23 46.05 16.11 -29.58
C VAL A 23 46.75 17.21 -28.79
N ARG A 24 47.97 16.93 -28.34
CA ARG A 24 48.83 17.89 -27.65
C ARG A 24 49.41 18.90 -28.63
N LEU A 25 49.33 20.18 -28.25
CA LEU A 25 49.89 21.30 -28.99
C LEU A 25 51.31 21.63 -28.49
N LEU A 26 52.09 22.32 -29.32
CA LEU A 26 53.49 22.67 -29.05
C LEU A 26 53.64 23.68 -27.89
N ASP A 27 52.58 24.41 -27.56
CA ASP A 27 52.47 25.33 -26.42
C ASP A 27 52.06 24.63 -25.11
N GLY A 28 51.91 23.30 -25.13
CA GLY A 28 51.51 22.50 -23.97
C GLY A 28 50.00 22.37 -23.76
N GLY A 29 49.16 22.98 -24.62
CA GLY A 29 47.70 22.84 -24.57
C GLY A 29 47.18 21.53 -25.17
N ASP A 30 45.98 21.11 -24.79
CA ASP A 30 45.27 19.99 -25.41
C ASP A 30 44.14 20.51 -26.32
N LYS A 31 44.08 20.01 -27.56
CA LYS A 31 43.00 20.31 -28.52
C LYS A 31 42.19 19.05 -28.81
N VAL A 32 40.85 19.16 -28.75
CA VAL A 32 39.96 18.08 -29.20
C VAL A 32 40.18 17.80 -30.70
N PHE A 33 40.60 16.59 -31.03
CA PHE A 33 40.80 16.14 -32.41
C PHE A 33 39.55 15.48 -32.98
N ARG A 34 38.91 14.60 -32.20
CA ARG A 34 37.66 13.94 -32.60
C ARG A 34 36.83 13.59 -31.37
N ARG A 35 35.51 13.75 -31.50
CA ARG A 35 34.51 13.30 -30.53
C ARG A 35 33.69 12.18 -31.15
N GLY A 36 33.42 11.11 -30.39
CA GLY A 36 32.46 10.08 -30.79
C GLY A 36 31.02 10.60 -30.80
N ASN A 37 30.08 9.78 -31.28
CA ASN A 37 28.66 10.15 -31.36
C ASN A 37 28.00 10.35 -29.98
N GLY A 38 28.59 9.77 -28.93
CA GLY A 38 28.04 9.75 -27.58
C GLY A 38 27.11 8.56 -27.34
N THR A 39 26.90 8.21 -26.08
CA THR A 39 25.98 7.16 -25.66
C THR A 39 25.18 7.65 -24.48
N GLU A 40 23.85 7.61 -24.59
CA GLU A 40 22.94 7.98 -23.52
C GLU A 40 22.79 6.81 -22.54
N VAL A 41 22.97 7.11 -21.25
CA VAL A 41 22.80 6.17 -20.15
C VAL A 41 21.50 6.52 -19.44
N PHE A 42 20.59 5.55 -19.40
CA PHE A 42 19.34 5.65 -18.63
C PHE A 42 19.47 4.88 -17.33
N VAL A 43 18.97 5.49 -16.25
CA VAL A 43 18.94 4.87 -14.92
C VAL A 43 17.50 4.62 -14.52
N GLN A 44 17.24 3.48 -13.90
CA GLN A 44 15.91 3.04 -13.50
C GLN A 44 16.00 2.27 -12.17
N ALA A 45 15.01 2.47 -11.30
CA ALA A 45 14.89 1.73 -10.05
C ALA A 45 13.45 1.26 -9.85
N LYS A 46 13.30 -0.01 -9.45
CA LYS A 46 11.99 -0.63 -9.21
C LYS A 46 11.46 -0.22 -7.82
N PRO A 47 10.16 0.09 -7.68
CA PRO A 47 9.57 0.32 -6.37
C PRO A 47 9.63 -0.94 -5.52
N SER A 48 9.70 -0.75 -4.21
CA SER A 48 9.46 -1.80 -3.22
C SER A 48 8.03 -2.35 -3.33
N PRO A 49 7.78 -3.58 -2.87
CA PRO A 49 6.41 -4.08 -2.70
C PRO A 49 5.59 -3.10 -1.85
N PRO A 50 4.37 -2.73 -2.29
CA PRO A 50 3.53 -1.80 -1.55
C PRO A 50 3.04 -2.39 -0.23
N VAL A 51 3.12 -1.58 0.83
CA VAL A 51 2.65 -1.94 2.17
C VAL A 51 1.38 -1.16 2.46
N VAL A 52 0.32 -1.86 2.83
CA VAL A 52 -0.96 -1.24 3.21
C VAL A 52 -1.11 -1.25 4.73
N SER A 53 -1.31 -0.08 5.32
CA SER A 53 -1.64 0.13 6.73
C SER A 53 -3.10 0.57 6.89
N GLY A 54 -3.69 0.21 8.02
CA GLY A 54 -5.06 0.59 8.40
C GLY A 54 -5.07 1.42 9.67
N PRO A 55 -6.26 1.73 10.21
CA PRO A 55 -6.39 2.52 11.44
C PRO A 55 -5.82 1.79 12.67
N GLU A 56 -5.37 2.56 13.67
CA GLU A 56 -4.84 2.03 14.94
C GLU A 56 -5.92 1.28 15.73
N GLN A 57 -7.14 1.79 15.72
CA GLN A 57 -8.28 1.22 16.41
C GLN A 57 -9.30 0.65 15.41
N ARG A 58 -9.95 -0.45 15.81
CA ARG A 58 -11.04 -1.02 15.04
C ARG A 58 -12.26 -0.10 15.04
N ALA A 59 -12.90 0.03 13.90
CA ALA A 59 -14.09 0.84 13.70
C ALA A 59 -15.33 -0.03 13.45
N GLY A 60 -16.49 0.52 13.79
CA GLY A 60 -17.80 -0.09 13.60
C GLY A 60 -18.30 -0.01 12.15
N PRO A 61 -19.33 -0.81 11.79
CA PRO A 61 -20.04 -0.65 10.53
C PRO A 61 -20.58 0.78 10.36
N GLY A 62 -20.53 1.31 9.15
CA GLY A 62 -20.94 2.67 8.80
C GLY A 62 -19.88 3.74 9.05
N GLN A 63 -18.80 3.44 9.80
CA GLN A 63 -17.71 4.39 10.01
C GLN A 63 -16.74 4.41 8.82
N SER A 64 -16.31 5.61 8.44
CA SER A 64 -15.31 5.83 7.38
C SER A 64 -13.94 6.05 8.01
N VAL A 65 -12.96 5.20 7.64
CA VAL A 65 -11.61 5.23 8.21
C VAL A 65 -10.54 5.23 7.12
N PRO A 66 -9.36 5.84 7.37
CA PRO A 66 -8.29 5.93 6.40
C PRO A 66 -7.46 4.64 6.33
N PHE A 67 -7.00 4.32 5.13
CA PHE A 67 -5.98 3.32 4.86
C PHE A 67 -4.89 3.93 3.99
N THR A 68 -3.64 3.60 4.27
CA THR A 68 -2.48 4.18 3.57
C THR A 68 -1.67 3.09 2.89
N CYS A 69 -1.24 3.34 1.66
CA CYS A 69 -0.35 2.49 0.90
C CYS A 69 0.96 3.22 0.64
N THR A 70 2.07 2.57 0.98
CA THR A 70 3.41 3.12 0.77
C THR A 70 4.27 2.19 -0.08
N ALA A 71 5.04 2.76 -1.00
CA ALA A 71 6.07 2.08 -1.77
C ALA A 71 7.25 3.03 -2.02
N GLY A 72 8.47 2.52 -2.15
CA GLY A 72 9.64 3.38 -2.18
C GLY A 72 10.81 2.89 -3.04
N GLY A 73 11.80 3.76 -3.19
CA GLY A 73 13.06 3.49 -3.89
C GLY A 73 12.92 3.34 -5.40
N PHE A 74 11.92 3.98 -6.02
CA PHE A 74 11.73 3.92 -7.47
C PHE A 74 12.30 5.14 -8.19
N PHE A 75 12.58 4.96 -9.47
CA PHE A 75 13.00 6.02 -10.39
C PHE A 75 12.68 5.60 -11.82
N PRO A 76 12.09 6.45 -12.68
CA PRO A 76 11.81 7.90 -12.50
C PRO A 76 10.57 8.22 -11.63
N GLU A 77 10.26 9.50 -11.40
CA GLU A 77 9.17 9.98 -10.52
C GLU A 77 7.77 9.49 -10.90
N LYS A 78 7.50 9.30 -12.19
CA LYS A 78 6.15 8.99 -12.68
C LYS A 78 5.70 7.59 -12.25
N ILE A 79 4.76 7.54 -11.31
CA ILE A 79 4.18 6.32 -10.76
C ILE A 79 2.65 6.37 -10.74
N GLY A 80 2.00 5.21 -10.88
CA GLY A 80 0.55 5.07 -10.76
C GLY A 80 0.18 4.25 -9.53
N VAL A 81 -0.82 4.70 -8.78
CA VAL A 81 -1.40 3.95 -7.65
C VAL A 81 -2.89 3.80 -7.86
N LYS A 82 -3.40 2.57 -7.75
CA LYS A 82 -4.82 2.25 -7.83
C LYS A 82 -5.26 1.49 -6.60
N TRP A 83 -6.48 1.74 -6.16
CA TRP A 83 -7.08 1.06 -5.03
C TRP A 83 -8.26 0.22 -5.46
N PHE A 84 -8.40 -0.94 -4.83
CA PHE A 84 -9.52 -1.84 -5.03
C PHE A 84 -10.01 -2.37 -3.69
N LYS A 85 -11.31 -2.45 -3.52
CA LYS A 85 -11.93 -3.29 -2.50
C LYS A 85 -12.34 -4.58 -3.19
N ASP A 86 -11.67 -5.66 -2.87
CA ASP A 86 -11.77 -6.94 -3.57
C ASP A 86 -11.47 -6.82 -5.08
N ARG A 87 -12.50 -6.56 -5.91
CA ARG A 87 -12.37 -6.35 -7.36
C ARG A 87 -12.83 -4.97 -7.81
N ASP A 88 -13.50 -4.22 -6.93
CA ASP A 88 -14.13 -2.95 -7.27
C ASP A 88 -13.13 -1.82 -7.11
N ALA A 89 -12.95 -1.05 -8.19
CA ALA A 89 -12.04 0.08 -8.20
C ALA A 89 -12.55 1.19 -7.27
N MET A 90 -11.63 1.78 -6.51
CA MET A 90 -11.92 2.86 -5.57
C MET A 90 -11.26 4.16 -6.02
N VAL A 91 -11.91 5.28 -5.69
CA VAL A 91 -11.33 6.61 -5.85
C VAL A 91 -10.59 6.96 -4.57
N ALA A 92 -9.28 7.15 -4.69
CA ALA A 92 -8.41 7.56 -3.60
C ALA A 92 -8.02 9.04 -3.72
N GLN A 93 -7.39 9.55 -2.67
CA GLN A 93 -6.74 10.86 -2.72
C GLN A 93 -5.54 10.80 -3.68
N LEU A 94 -5.15 11.96 -4.21
CA LEU A 94 -3.99 12.06 -5.08
C LEU A 94 -2.75 11.53 -4.35
N PRO A 95 -1.98 10.59 -4.94
CA PRO A 95 -0.78 10.08 -4.32
C PRO A 95 0.25 11.20 -4.10
N GLU A 96 0.85 11.21 -2.93
CA GLU A 96 1.97 12.08 -2.61
C GLU A 96 3.27 11.38 -2.99
N VAL A 97 4.06 12.00 -3.86
CA VAL A 97 5.39 11.53 -4.24
C VAL A 97 6.43 12.42 -3.57
N THR A 98 7.34 11.80 -2.84
CA THR A 98 8.40 12.49 -2.09
C THR A 98 9.77 12.02 -2.56
N GLU A 99 10.71 12.94 -2.66
CA GLU A 99 12.10 12.60 -2.95
C GLU A 99 12.71 11.89 -1.73
N TRP A 100 13.40 10.79 -2.00
CA TRP A 100 14.05 9.94 -1.02
C TRP A 100 15.47 9.63 -1.48
N ARG A 101 16.47 9.85 -0.63
CA ARG A 101 17.89 9.45 -0.77
C ARG A 101 18.41 9.27 -2.21
N MET A 102 19.38 10.08 -2.65
CA MET A 102 20.05 9.90 -3.95
C MET A 102 19.06 9.92 -5.12
N LYS A 103 18.15 10.92 -5.13
CA LYS A 103 17.14 11.17 -6.17
C LYS A 103 16.21 9.98 -6.51
N SER A 104 16.06 9.02 -5.62
CA SER A 104 14.97 8.05 -5.71
C SER A 104 13.67 8.65 -5.15
N TYR A 105 12.55 7.99 -5.39
CA TYR A 105 11.24 8.49 -4.95
C TYR A 105 10.51 7.48 -4.09
N ASN A 106 9.69 8.01 -3.18
CA ASN A 106 8.71 7.27 -2.41
C ASN A 106 7.31 7.78 -2.74
N VAL A 107 6.32 6.90 -2.67
CA VAL A 107 4.91 7.22 -2.88
C VAL A 107 4.10 6.83 -1.65
N SER A 108 3.17 7.70 -1.28
CA SER A 108 2.15 7.46 -0.26
C SER A 108 0.79 7.79 -0.86
N SER A 109 -0.18 6.89 -0.73
CA SER A 109 -1.57 7.14 -1.16
C SER A 109 -2.51 6.74 -0.04
N THR A 110 -3.55 7.54 0.18
CA THR A 110 -4.55 7.30 1.23
C THR A 110 -5.95 7.19 0.62
N VAL A 111 -6.71 6.19 1.07
CA VAL A 111 -8.11 5.98 0.69
C VAL A 111 -8.99 5.93 1.93
N MET A 112 -10.16 6.56 1.85
CA MET A 112 -11.19 6.47 2.90
C MET A 112 -12.11 5.31 2.57
N VAL A 113 -12.34 4.41 3.53
CA VAL A 113 -13.21 3.25 3.34
C VAL A 113 -14.28 3.26 4.41
N THR A 114 -15.55 3.29 3.98
CA THR A 114 -16.69 3.08 4.86
C THR A 114 -16.87 1.58 5.10
N LEU A 115 -16.61 1.14 6.33
CA LEU A 115 -16.67 -0.27 6.68
C LEU A 115 -18.12 -0.75 6.79
N GLN A 116 -18.41 -1.95 6.30
CA GLN A 116 -19.71 -2.61 6.41
C GLN A 116 -19.61 -3.93 7.18
N LYS A 117 -20.74 -4.49 7.62
CA LYS A 117 -20.76 -5.76 8.38
C LYS A 117 -20.18 -6.92 7.57
N GLU A 118 -20.43 -6.92 6.26
CA GLU A 118 -19.98 -7.91 5.28
C GLU A 118 -18.47 -7.86 5.01
N ASP A 119 -17.80 -6.76 5.37
CA ASP A 119 -16.37 -6.55 5.09
C ASP A 119 -15.44 -7.43 5.92
N VAL A 120 -15.99 -8.26 6.83
CA VAL A 120 -15.25 -9.28 7.57
C VAL A 120 -14.45 -10.21 6.64
N ARG A 121 -14.92 -10.42 5.40
CA ARG A 121 -14.23 -11.26 4.41
C ARG A 121 -13.59 -10.47 3.25
N SER A 122 -13.72 -9.15 3.27
CA SER A 122 -13.19 -8.29 2.22
C SER A 122 -11.75 -7.89 2.48
N GLN A 123 -11.04 -7.66 1.38
CA GLN A 123 -9.67 -7.17 1.40
C GLN A 123 -9.54 -5.88 0.60
N LEU A 124 -8.71 -4.99 1.11
CA LEU A 124 -8.28 -3.80 0.42
C LEU A 124 -6.98 -4.12 -0.34
N ILE A 125 -6.89 -3.69 -1.59
CA ILE A 125 -5.76 -3.95 -2.47
C ILE A 125 -5.24 -2.61 -3.00
N CYS A 126 -3.96 -2.35 -2.76
CA CYS A 126 -3.22 -1.27 -3.39
C CYS A 126 -2.39 -1.84 -4.54
N GLU A 127 -2.58 -1.32 -5.75
CA GLU A 127 -1.84 -1.69 -6.93
C GLU A 127 -0.92 -0.55 -7.38
N VAL A 128 0.38 -0.81 -7.42
CA VAL A 128 1.41 0.13 -7.84
C VAL A 128 1.89 -0.22 -9.25
N GLN A 129 1.84 0.77 -10.14
CA GLN A 129 2.23 0.69 -11.54
C GLN A 129 3.42 1.62 -11.79
N HIS A 130 4.48 1.12 -12.41
CA HIS A 130 5.69 1.88 -12.70
C HIS A 130 6.33 1.37 -13.99
N SER A 131 7.01 2.22 -14.75
CA SER A 131 7.56 1.88 -16.08
C SER A 131 8.57 0.73 -16.05
N THR A 132 9.22 0.52 -14.92
CA THR A 132 10.22 -0.54 -14.70
C THR A 132 9.60 -1.91 -14.40
N LEU A 133 8.28 -1.99 -14.26
CA LEU A 133 7.56 -3.19 -13.88
C LEU A 133 6.88 -3.82 -15.11
N VAL A 134 7.10 -5.13 -15.30
CA VAL A 134 6.38 -5.91 -16.32
C VAL A 134 4.92 -6.13 -15.93
N SER A 135 4.67 -6.26 -14.62
CA SER A 135 3.34 -6.40 -14.03
C SER A 135 3.23 -5.52 -12.78
N PRO A 136 2.04 -4.98 -12.48
CA PRO A 136 1.83 -4.17 -11.27
C PRO A 136 2.18 -4.93 -9.98
N LEU A 137 2.73 -4.22 -9.00
CA LEU A 137 2.92 -4.76 -7.64
C LEU A 137 1.65 -4.55 -6.83
N ARG A 138 1.29 -5.52 -5.98
CA ARG A 138 0.07 -5.46 -5.18
C ARG A 138 0.35 -5.67 -3.70
N GLY A 139 -0.27 -4.82 -2.88
CA GLY A 139 -0.25 -4.86 -1.42
C GLY A 139 -1.68 -5.09 -0.95
N THR A 140 -1.86 -5.91 0.09
CA THR A 140 -3.20 -6.29 0.56
C THR A 140 -3.36 -6.04 2.05
N TYR A 141 -4.59 -5.69 2.45
CA TYR A 141 -4.98 -5.53 3.85
C TYR A 141 -6.35 -6.16 4.06
N GLN A 142 -6.45 -7.08 5.03
CA GLN A 142 -7.72 -7.71 5.39
C GLN A 142 -8.56 -6.75 6.24
N LEU A 143 -9.73 -6.32 5.74
CA LEU A 143 -10.60 -5.36 6.45
C LEU A 143 -11.10 -5.90 7.79
N SER A 144 -11.11 -7.24 7.94
CA SER A 144 -11.32 -7.96 9.19
C SER A 144 -10.34 -7.57 10.31
N ARG A 145 -9.23 -6.88 10.03
CA ARG A 145 -8.30 -6.34 11.05
C ARG A 145 -8.73 -4.97 11.57
N ALA A 146 -9.46 -4.20 10.76
CA ALA A 146 -9.93 -2.86 11.07
C ALA A 146 -11.41 -2.82 11.50
N LEU A 147 -12.19 -3.85 11.21
CA LEU A 147 -13.62 -3.90 11.53
C LEU A 147 -13.90 -4.49 12.92
N ARG A 148 -14.88 -3.93 13.62
CA ARG A 148 -15.52 -4.49 14.83
C ARG A 148 -17.04 -4.41 14.66
N VAL A 149 -17.72 -5.55 14.65
CA VAL A 149 -19.19 -5.61 14.57
C VAL A 149 -19.75 -5.86 15.98
N PRO A 150 -20.54 -4.94 16.56
CA PRO A 150 -21.17 -5.14 17.86
C PRO A 150 -22.20 -6.28 17.85
N PRO A 151 -22.32 -7.07 18.93
CA PRO A 151 -23.31 -8.14 19.02
C PRO A 151 -24.74 -7.63 19.12
N SER A 152 -25.66 -8.42 18.56
CA SER A 152 -27.09 -8.35 18.86
C SER A 152 -27.43 -9.40 19.91
N VAL A 153 -28.09 -8.98 20.99
CA VAL A 153 -28.43 -9.84 22.13
C VAL A 153 -29.94 -9.98 22.23
N GLU A 154 -30.43 -11.22 22.32
CA GLU A 154 -31.84 -11.55 22.45
C GLU A 154 -32.02 -12.56 23.58
N VAL A 155 -32.92 -12.29 24.52
CA VAL A 155 -33.24 -13.20 25.62
C VAL A 155 -34.60 -13.85 25.37
N ARG A 156 -34.64 -15.17 25.51
CA ARG A 156 -35.88 -15.97 25.42
C ARG A 156 -36.12 -16.69 26.74
N ALA A 157 -37.38 -16.81 27.13
CA ALA A 157 -37.79 -17.55 28.32
C ALA A 157 -38.92 -18.51 27.94
N GLU A 158 -38.75 -19.80 28.22
CA GLU A 158 -39.75 -20.82 27.88
C GLU A 158 -39.95 -21.83 29.04
N PRO A 159 -41.21 -22.10 29.46
CA PRO A 159 -42.44 -21.41 29.08
C PRO A 159 -42.57 -20.01 29.74
N SER A 160 -43.27 -19.09 29.07
CA SER A 160 -43.62 -17.75 29.59
C SER A 160 -45.06 -17.41 29.15
N PRO A 161 -46.03 -17.28 30.07
CA PRO A 161 -45.90 -17.27 31.54
C PRO A 161 -45.60 -18.68 32.13
N VAL A 162 -44.88 -18.71 33.25
CA VAL A 162 -44.55 -19.96 33.99
C VAL A 162 -45.46 -20.11 35.21
N GLU A 163 -45.99 -21.31 35.44
CA GLU A 163 -46.80 -21.60 36.63
C GLU A 163 -45.92 -21.75 37.89
N VAL A 164 -46.50 -21.52 39.06
CA VAL A 164 -45.84 -21.71 40.35
C VAL A 164 -45.33 -23.16 40.47
N ASN A 165 -44.11 -23.33 40.98
CA ASN A 165 -43.40 -24.62 41.10
C ASN A 165 -43.05 -25.31 39.77
N LYS A 166 -43.11 -24.59 38.64
CA LYS A 166 -42.53 -25.05 37.36
C LYS A 166 -41.18 -24.37 37.10
N THR A 167 -40.35 -25.01 36.29
CA THR A 167 -39.05 -24.48 35.86
C THR A 167 -39.22 -23.62 34.60
N VAL A 168 -38.57 -22.45 34.57
CA VAL A 168 -38.41 -21.63 33.37
C VAL A 168 -36.96 -21.71 32.88
N THR A 169 -36.76 -21.83 31.57
CA THR A 169 -35.42 -21.81 30.97
C THR A 169 -35.19 -20.47 30.29
N PHE A 170 -34.14 -19.76 30.68
CA PHE A 170 -33.68 -18.54 29.99
C PHE A 170 -32.57 -18.89 28.99
N THR A 171 -32.71 -18.40 27.77
CA THR A 171 -31.71 -18.54 26.70
C THR A 171 -31.24 -17.16 26.26
N CYS A 172 -29.94 -16.89 26.30
CA CYS A 172 -29.33 -15.66 25.78
C CYS A 172 -28.69 -15.97 24.42
N LEU A 173 -29.26 -15.40 23.37
CA LEU A 173 -28.79 -15.52 22.01
C LEU A 173 -27.94 -14.30 21.66
N VAL A 174 -26.63 -14.51 21.48
CA VAL A 174 -25.71 -13.47 21.03
C VAL A 174 -25.36 -13.71 19.56
N LYS A 175 -25.75 -12.78 18.68
CA LYS A 175 -25.71 -12.92 17.21
C LYS A 175 -24.90 -11.78 16.57
N GLU A 176 -24.47 -12.00 15.32
CA GLU A 176 -23.92 -10.97 14.42
C GLU A 176 -22.74 -10.13 14.94
N PHE A 177 -21.76 -10.74 15.62
CA PHE A 177 -20.59 -10.01 16.14
C PHE A 177 -19.27 -10.44 15.53
N TYR A 178 -18.30 -9.52 15.56
CA TYR A 178 -16.93 -9.78 15.15
C TYR A 178 -15.96 -8.79 15.85
N PRO A 179 -14.77 -9.21 16.31
CA PRO A 179 -14.22 -10.57 16.28
C PRO A 179 -15.01 -11.58 17.13
N ALA A 180 -14.76 -12.87 16.94
CA ALA A 180 -15.54 -13.95 17.55
C ALA A 180 -15.32 -14.14 19.08
N ASN A 181 -14.55 -13.27 19.74
CA ASN A 181 -14.32 -13.37 21.17
C ASN A 181 -15.44 -12.67 21.96
N VAL A 182 -16.22 -13.45 22.70
CA VAL A 182 -17.31 -12.92 23.55
C VAL A 182 -17.30 -13.60 24.92
N SER A 183 -17.61 -12.82 25.95
CA SER A 183 -17.89 -13.28 27.31
C SER A 183 -19.33 -12.95 27.65
N VAL A 184 -20.10 -13.94 28.13
CA VAL A 184 -21.52 -13.79 28.46
C VAL A 184 -21.74 -14.19 29.91
N SER A 185 -22.49 -13.37 30.65
CA SER A 185 -22.88 -13.62 32.04
C SER A 185 -24.34 -13.25 32.24
N TRP A 186 -25.03 -13.97 33.12
CA TRP A 186 -26.37 -13.63 33.56
C TRP A 186 -26.30 -12.76 34.83
N LEU A 187 -27.25 -11.84 34.96
CA LEU A 187 -27.47 -11.03 36.16
C LEU A 187 -28.96 -11.13 36.52
N GLU A 188 -29.23 -11.16 37.82
CA GLU A 188 -30.59 -11.13 38.40
C GLU A 188 -30.93 -9.70 38.84
#